data_AF-A0A559PIW5-F1
#
_entry.id   AF-A0A559PIW5-F1
#
_cell.length_a   1.000
_cell.length_b   1.000
_cell.length_c   1.000
_cell.angle_alpha   90.00
_cell.angle_beta   90.00
_cell.angle_gamma   90.00
#
_symmetry.space_group_name_H-M   'P 1'
#
loop_
_entity.id
_entity.type
_entity.pdbx_description
1 polymer ?
#
loop_
_entity_poly.entity_id
_entity_poly.type
_entity_poly.pdbx_seq_one_letter_code
_entity_poly.pdbx_strand_id
1 'polypeptide(L)'
;MYKVVVHFNSTLHHFSQLLAGLEILSKEKKIVLSYNLELDKYPIDIFRIEFNGLNVFFDLADNSRIYKTIYEQSDFYVKRMLLKTDFGQKKKLVPYGLYYPVYFQNPSLKWLFLQNFSLFKYALKYWKFFSGIMNVKDSIAVNELSRLESKPCHTNQVIFRARLWNPGNNDTEWKKKERIFLNQQRIDINRLLIENYSSNFKGGILRDAYSEEVCPDILLPENEYHRKVYLKEVKNSSIGIVNHGLEDSIGAKMGEYVANGLCVLTTSIDKYKLPGNFIEGQNYLSYETAEDCLKLTSNILEDLQLRENIQENNAVYYEKYLHPAKKIQIIIDQIIK
;
A
#
# COMPACT_ATOMS: atom_id res chain seq x y z
N MET A 1 -26.32 14.92 0.91
CA MET A 1 -25.06 14.68 0.18
C MET A 1 -23.96 15.40 0.94
N TYR A 2 -22.87 14.70 1.31
CA TYR A 2 -21.85 15.27 2.18
C TYR A 2 -20.94 16.23 1.41
N LYS A 3 -20.71 17.43 1.92
CA LYS A 3 -19.70 18.36 1.42
C LYS A 3 -18.34 17.93 1.95
N VAL A 4 -17.40 17.73 1.03
CA VAL A 4 -16.04 17.28 1.33
C VAL A 4 -15.05 18.28 0.75
N VAL A 5 -14.18 18.82 1.61
CA VAL A 5 -13.10 19.72 1.19
C VAL A 5 -11.77 19.08 1.54
N VAL A 6 -10.96 18.77 0.52
CA VAL A 6 -9.60 18.27 0.71
C VAL A 6 -8.67 19.47 0.80
N HIS A 7 -8.02 19.65 1.95
CA HIS A 7 -6.94 20.63 2.11
C HIS A 7 -5.64 19.97 1.63
N PHE A 8 -5.35 20.12 0.34
CA PHE A 8 -4.23 19.50 -0.32
C PHE A 8 -2.92 20.10 0.19
N ASN A 9 -2.16 19.30 0.95
CA ASN A 9 -0.94 19.73 1.63
C ASN A 9 0.34 19.04 1.08
N SER A 10 0.21 17.92 0.37
CA SER A 10 1.35 17.06 0.05
C SER A 10 1.13 16.23 -1.22
N THR A 11 2.22 15.98 -1.94
CA THR A 11 2.27 15.12 -3.14
C THR A 11 2.67 13.67 -2.84
N LEU A 12 2.74 13.30 -1.56
CA LEU A 12 3.12 11.96 -1.11
C LEU A 12 2.18 10.91 -1.70
N HIS A 13 2.76 9.81 -2.22
CA HIS A 13 1.97 8.81 -2.94
C HIS A 13 0.96 8.08 -2.05
N HIS A 14 1.17 8.06 -0.73
CA HIS A 14 0.30 7.41 0.26
C HIS A 14 -1.13 7.95 0.21
N PHE A 15 -1.32 9.19 -0.24
CA PHE A 15 -2.65 9.78 -0.40
C PHE A 15 -3.38 9.38 -1.68
N SER A 16 -2.73 8.70 -2.62
CA SER A 16 -3.34 8.43 -3.93
C SER A 16 -4.61 7.58 -3.80
N GLN A 17 -4.63 6.60 -2.90
CA GLN A 17 -5.83 5.77 -2.64
C GLN A 17 -6.96 6.57 -1.99
N LEU A 18 -6.64 7.45 -1.04
CA LEU A 18 -7.62 8.35 -0.42
C LEU A 18 -8.28 9.25 -1.48
N LEU A 19 -7.46 9.89 -2.31
CA LEU A 19 -7.91 10.76 -3.38
C LEU A 19 -8.72 10.01 -4.43
N ALA A 20 -8.29 8.80 -4.84
CA ALA A 20 -9.04 7.96 -5.76
C ALA A 20 -10.43 7.60 -5.20
N GLY A 21 -10.52 7.24 -3.92
CA GLY A 21 -11.79 6.92 -3.27
C GLY A 21 -12.75 8.11 -3.23
N LEU A 22 -12.26 9.30 -2.90
CA LEU A 22 -13.05 10.53 -2.90
C LEU A 22 -13.57 10.88 -4.30
N GLU A 23 -12.73 10.79 -5.33
CA GLU A 23 -13.15 11.05 -6.71
C GLU A 23 -14.20 10.07 -7.20
N ILE A 24 -14.08 8.77 -6.86
CA ILE A 24 -15.10 7.78 -7.22
C ILE A 24 -16.43 8.10 -6.53
N LEU A 25 -16.43 8.39 -5.23
CA LEU A 25 -17.64 8.77 -4.51
C LEU A 25 -18.26 10.07 -5.04
N SER A 26 -17.45 11.03 -5.48
CA SER A 26 -17.93 12.25 -6.11
C SER A 26 -18.57 11.98 -7.47
N LYS A 27 -17.94 11.14 -8.31
CA LYS A 27 -18.49 10.69 -9.59
C LYS A 27 -19.82 9.95 -9.42
N GLU A 28 -19.94 9.15 -8.37
CA GLU A 28 -21.18 8.46 -7.97
C GLU A 28 -22.22 9.37 -7.32
N LYS A 29 -21.96 10.68 -7.20
CA LYS A 29 -22.85 11.66 -6.58
C LYS A 29 -23.20 11.29 -5.13
N LYS A 30 -22.26 10.71 -4.38
CA LYS A 30 -22.40 10.47 -2.93
C LYS A 30 -21.88 11.63 -2.09
N ILE A 31 -20.89 12.36 -2.63
CA ILE A 31 -20.29 13.54 -2.01
C ILE A 31 -20.16 14.70 -3.00
N VAL A 32 -20.16 15.93 -2.47
CA VAL A 32 -19.73 17.14 -3.19
C VAL A 32 -18.28 17.39 -2.83
N LEU A 33 -17.36 17.11 -3.76
CA LEU A 33 -15.92 17.19 -3.53
C LEU A 33 -15.35 18.51 -4.05
N SER A 34 -14.47 19.12 -3.25
CA SER A 34 -13.67 20.28 -3.64
C SER A 34 -12.28 20.19 -3.05
N TYR A 35 -11.34 20.93 -3.64
CA TYR A 35 -9.94 20.96 -3.22
C TYR A 35 -9.55 22.39 -2.87
N ASN A 36 -8.90 22.54 -1.72
CA ASN A 36 -8.23 23.77 -1.33
C ASN A 36 -6.72 23.51 -1.24
N LEU A 37 -5.90 24.39 -1.80
CA LEU A 37 -4.46 24.26 -1.74
C LEU A 37 -3.94 24.88 -0.44
N GLU A 38 -3.43 24.05 0.48
CA GLU A 38 -2.87 24.47 1.78
C GLU A 38 -1.53 23.75 2.00
N LEU A 39 -0.53 24.09 1.18
CA LEU A 39 0.82 23.53 1.30
C LEU A 39 1.51 23.98 2.59
N ASP A 40 2.39 23.13 3.11
CA ASP A 40 3.28 23.39 4.25
C ASP A 40 2.60 23.69 5.59
N LYS A 41 1.28 23.49 5.68
CA LYS A 41 0.51 23.71 6.92
C LYS A 41 0.58 22.53 7.88
N TYR A 42 0.69 21.32 7.34
CA TYR A 42 0.78 20.09 8.11
C TYR A 42 1.99 19.27 7.66
N PRO A 43 2.45 18.31 8.49
CA PRO A 43 3.45 17.33 8.06
C PRO A 43 3.10 16.67 6.71
N ILE A 44 4.11 16.30 5.93
CA ILE A 44 3.95 15.78 4.56
C ILE A 44 3.11 14.49 4.47
N ASP A 45 2.97 13.78 5.58
CA ASP A 45 2.21 12.55 5.78
C ASP A 45 0.79 12.79 6.34
N ILE A 46 0.37 14.06 6.45
CA ILE A 46 -0.95 14.48 6.96
C ILE A 46 -1.77 15.24 5.90
N PHE A 47 -3.01 14.78 5.68
CA PHE A 47 -4.07 15.53 4.99
C PHE A 47 -5.18 15.90 5.97
N ARG A 48 -5.60 17.17 5.98
CA ARG A 48 -6.87 17.59 6.58
C ARG A 48 -7.97 17.48 5.54
N ILE A 49 -9.07 16.83 5.89
CA ILE A 49 -10.27 16.77 5.08
C ILE A 49 -11.45 17.21 5.93
N GLU A 50 -12.18 18.20 5.45
CA GLU A 50 -13.42 18.64 6.07
C GLU A 50 -14.59 17.80 5.53
N PHE A 51 -15.31 17.12 6.41
CA PHE A 51 -16.55 16.40 6.09
C PHE A 51 -17.72 17.08 6.79
N ASN A 52 -18.56 17.81 6.04
CA ASN A 52 -19.70 18.56 6.61
C ASN A 52 -19.32 19.44 7.83
N GLY A 53 -18.16 20.10 7.80
CA GLY A 53 -17.64 20.92 8.89
C GLY A 53 -16.78 20.16 9.93
N LEU A 54 -16.78 18.82 9.92
CA LEU A 54 -15.90 18.01 10.78
C LEU A 54 -14.48 17.94 10.20
N ASN A 55 -13.50 18.22 11.04
CA ASN A 55 -12.07 18.16 10.72
C ASN A 55 -11.53 16.76 10.93
N VAL A 56 -11.33 16.05 9.82
CA VAL A 56 -10.76 14.71 9.82
C VAL A 56 -9.33 14.75 9.30
N PHE A 57 -8.40 14.25 10.09
CA PHE A 57 -6.99 14.21 9.72
C PHE A 57 -6.60 12.80 9.30
N PHE A 58 -6.05 12.66 8.10
CA PHE A 58 -5.51 11.42 7.57
C PHE A 58 -3.99 11.41 7.75
N ASP A 59 -3.53 10.61 8.71
CA ASP A 59 -2.13 10.26 8.95
C ASP A 59 -1.80 8.95 8.25
N LEU A 60 -1.14 9.06 7.10
CA LEU A 60 -0.79 7.92 6.26
C LEU A 60 0.68 7.51 6.35
N ALA A 61 1.39 7.96 7.39
CA ALA A 61 2.78 7.64 7.64
C ALA A 61 3.03 6.12 7.74
N ASP A 62 4.25 5.69 7.36
CA ASP A 62 4.78 4.33 7.54
C ASP A 62 5.28 4.07 8.98
N ASN A 63 4.62 4.63 10.00
CA ASN A 63 4.95 4.36 11.41
C ASN A 63 3.72 4.55 12.31
N SER A 64 3.77 4.04 13.52
CA SER A 64 2.66 4.10 14.48
C SER A 64 2.55 5.41 15.26
N ARG A 65 3.44 6.39 15.04
CA ARG A 65 3.42 7.65 15.78
C ARG A 65 2.11 8.40 15.55
N ILE A 66 1.55 8.96 16.63
CA ILE A 66 0.39 9.86 16.57
C ILE A 66 0.86 11.27 16.90
N TYR A 67 0.56 12.24 16.02
CA TYR A 67 0.84 13.65 16.29
C TYR A 67 -0.14 14.20 17.32
N LYS A 68 0.31 14.37 18.57
CA LYS A 68 -0.54 14.77 19.71
C LYS A 68 -1.36 16.02 19.44
N THR A 69 -0.73 17.10 18.96
CA THR A 69 -1.40 18.38 18.68
C THR A 69 -2.47 18.26 17.59
N ILE A 70 -2.20 17.45 16.56
CA ILE A 70 -3.14 17.19 15.46
C ILE A 70 -4.31 16.33 15.95
N TYR A 71 -4.04 15.32 16.78
CA TYR A 71 -5.05 14.49 17.40
C TYR A 71 -6.01 15.31 18.29
N GLU A 72 -5.45 16.21 19.12
CA GLU A 72 -6.23 17.05 20.04
C GLU A 72 -7.20 17.97 19.28
N GLN A 73 -6.75 18.63 18.21
CA GLN A 73 -7.59 19.53 17.40
C GLN A 73 -8.54 18.81 16.42
N SER A 74 -8.31 17.51 16.15
CA SER A 74 -9.14 16.76 15.20
C SER A 74 -10.51 16.44 15.78
N ASP A 75 -11.52 16.37 14.93
CA ASP A 75 -12.78 15.68 15.28
C ASP A 75 -12.53 14.17 15.20
N PHE A 76 -11.86 13.73 14.13
CA PHE A 76 -11.40 12.35 13.95
C PHE A 76 -9.98 12.29 13.38
N TYR A 77 -9.25 11.27 13.77
CA TYR A 77 -7.86 11.05 13.37
C TYR A 77 -7.72 9.66 12.74
N VAL A 78 -7.67 9.63 11.42
CA VAL A 78 -7.54 8.43 10.60
C VAL A 78 -6.07 8.06 10.53
N LYS A 79 -5.71 6.88 11.04
CA LYS A 79 -4.31 6.40 11.08
C LYS A 79 -4.14 5.14 10.25
N ARG A 80 -3.14 5.13 9.37
CA ARG A 80 -2.74 3.93 8.61
C ARG A 80 -2.15 2.83 9.48
N MET A 81 -1.02 3.11 10.10
CA MET A 81 -0.34 2.15 10.98
C MET A 81 -0.87 2.27 12.42
N LEU A 82 -2.14 1.97 12.61
CA LEU A 82 -2.82 2.13 13.90
C LEU A 82 -2.57 0.91 14.80
N LEU A 83 -2.00 1.09 15.98
CA LEU A 83 -1.84 0.00 16.95
C LEU A 83 -3.17 -0.35 17.62
N LYS A 84 -3.40 -1.64 17.91
CA LYS A 84 -4.57 -2.10 18.68
C LYS A 84 -4.64 -1.44 20.07
N THR A 85 -3.49 -1.24 20.71
CA THR A 85 -3.36 -0.57 22.02
C THR A 85 -3.84 0.87 21.98
N ASP A 86 -3.42 1.64 20.97
CA ASP A 86 -3.86 3.02 20.79
C ASP A 86 -5.35 3.11 20.48
N PHE A 87 -5.84 2.23 19.59
CA PHE A 87 -7.25 2.21 19.22
C PHE A 87 -8.18 1.94 20.42
N GLY A 88 -7.78 1.09 21.37
CA GLY A 88 -8.53 0.83 22.59
C GLY A 88 -8.57 2.00 23.58
N GLN A 89 -7.64 2.96 23.48
CA GLN A 89 -7.48 4.05 24.45
C GLN A 89 -7.96 5.41 23.92
N LYS A 90 -7.87 5.64 22.61
CA LYS A 90 -8.04 6.96 22.00
C LYS A 90 -9.29 7.00 21.12
N LYS A 91 -10.36 7.61 21.62
CA LYS A 91 -11.72 7.58 21.03
C LYS A 91 -11.83 8.15 19.60
N LYS A 92 -11.03 9.17 19.27
CA LYS A 92 -11.06 9.81 17.93
C LYS A 92 -10.35 9.01 16.82
N LEU A 93 -9.67 7.90 17.16
CA LEU A 93 -8.88 7.15 16.18
C LEU A 93 -9.76 6.30 15.26
N VAL A 94 -9.45 6.36 13.97
CA VAL A 94 -10.11 5.59 12.93
C VAL A 94 -9.06 4.79 12.14
N PRO A 95 -9.20 3.47 11.98
CA PRO A 95 -8.24 2.67 11.21
C PRO A 95 -8.37 2.96 9.70
N TYR A 96 -7.27 3.29 9.04
CA TYR A 96 -7.19 3.34 7.57
C TYR A 96 -6.78 1.99 6.96
N GLY A 97 -5.93 1.24 7.68
CA GLY A 97 -5.50 -0.11 7.34
C GLY A 97 -4.57 -0.22 6.13
N LEU A 98 -4.66 -1.36 5.42
CA LEU A 98 -3.83 -1.69 4.26
C LEU A 98 -3.88 -0.58 3.20
N TYR A 99 -2.79 -0.31 2.49
CA TYR A 99 -2.74 0.73 1.45
C TYR A 99 -2.08 0.16 0.21
N TYR A 100 -2.43 0.72 -0.96
CA TYR A 100 -1.65 0.56 -2.18
C TYR A 100 -1.75 1.80 -3.09
N PRO A 101 -0.73 2.08 -3.93
CA PRO A 101 -0.74 3.21 -4.84
C PRO A 101 -1.73 2.98 -5.97
N VAL A 102 -2.83 3.72 -5.95
CA VAL A 102 -3.85 3.70 -7.00
C VAL A 102 -4.26 5.11 -7.38
N TYR A 103 -4.56 5.27 -8.66
CA TYR A 103 -5.00 6.53 -9.25
C TYR A 103 -6.36 6.33 -9.93
N PHE A 104 -7.18 7.36 -9.80
CA PHE A 104 -8.41 7.54 -10.54
C PHE A 104 -8.37 8.90 -11.24
N GLN A 105 -9.27 9.11 -12.21
CA GLN A 105 -9.37 10.40 -12.89
C GLN A 105 -9.68 11.50 -11.87
N ASN A 106 -8.91 12.58 -11.92
CA ASN A 106 -9.06 13.69 -10.98
C ASN A 106 -8.87 15.03 -11.74
N PRO A 107 -9.97 15.69 -12.14
CA PRO A 107 -9.90 16.94 -12.90
C PRO A 107 -9.20 18.07 -12.14
N SER A 108 -9.42 18.17 -10.83
CA SER A 108 -8.83 19.21 -9.99
C SER A 108 -7.31 19.08 -9.91
N LEU A 109 -6.82 17.88 -9.60
CA LEU A 109 -5.37 17.62 -9.48
C LEU A 109 -4.66 17.62 -10.84
N LYS A 110 -5.38 17.27 -11.91
CA LYS A 110 -4.87 17.38 -13.29
C LYS A 110 -4.48 18.82 -13.64
N TRP A 111 -5.20 19.82 -13.12
CA TRP A 111 -4.95 21.24 -13.40
C TRP A 111 -4.35 22.00 -12.21
N LEU A 112 -3.89 21.28 -11.18
CA LEU A 112 -3.37 21.88 -9.94
C LEU A 112 -2.21 22.86 -10.19
N PHE A 113 -1.43 22.63 -11.24
CA PHE A 113 -0.31 23.49 -11.61
C PHE A 113 -0.73 24.92 -12.01
N LEU A 114 -2.00 25.13 -12.38
CA LEU A 114 -2.54 26.48 -12.64
C LEU A 114 -2.67 27.31 -11.36
N GLN A 115 -2.83 26.65 -10.21
CA GLN A 115 -2.84 27.32 -8.90
C GLN A 115 -1.42 27.50 -8.36
N ASN A 116 -0.54 26.52 -8.60
CA ASN A 116 0.87 26.61 -8.22
C ASN A 116 1.74 25.79 -9.18
N PHE A 117 2.56 26.47 -9.99
CA PHE A 117 3.36 25.85 -11.05
C PHE A 117 4.37 24.81 -10.53
N SER A 118 4.83 24.92 -9.28
CA SER A 118 5.72 23.91 -8.66
C SER A 118 5.10 22.50 -8.64
N LEU A 119 3.77 22.41 -8.70
CA LEU A 119 3.02 21.15 -8.69
C LEU A 119 2.84 20.54 -10.09
N PHE A 120 3.45 21.12 -11.14
CA PHE A 120 3.36 20.60 -12.50
C PHE A 120 3.74 19.11 -12.62
N LYS A 121 4.85 18.70 -11.99
CA LYS A 121 5.29 17.29 -11.99
C LYS A 121 4.27 16.36 -11.34
N TYR A 122 3.55 16.84 -10.31
CA TYR A 122 2.50 16.07 -9.67
C TYR A 122 1.23 16.03 -10.52
N ALA A 123 0.80 17.18 -11.06
CA ALA A 123 -0.35 17.28 -11.94
C ALA A 123 -0.21 16.36 -13.17
N LEU A 124 0.99 16.25 -13.73
CA LEU A 124 1.33 15.37 -14.84
C LEU A 124 0.96 13.90 -14.56
N LYS A 125 0.99 13.44 -13.31
CA LYS A 125 0.59 12.06 -12.93
C LYS A 125 -0.87 11.76 -13.27
N TYR A 126 -1.73 12.77 -13.39
CA TYR A 126 -3.13 12.66 -13.76
C TYR A 126 -3.40 12.87 -15.26
N TRP A 127 -2.37 13.20 -16.05
CA TRP A 127 -2.44 13.33 -17.50
C TRP A 127 -2.13 11.98 -18.15
N LYS A 128 -3.13 11.11 -18.32
CA LYS A 128 -2.95 9.72 -18.78
C LYS A 128 -2.08 9.57 -20.04
N PHE A 129 -2.30 10.40 -21.05
CA PHE A 129 -1.53 10.35 -22.29
C PHE A 129 -0.06 10.74 -22.08
N PHE A 130 0.19 11.92 -21.51
CA PHE A 130 1.54 12.45 -21.33
C PHE A 130 2.37 11.67 -20.30
N SER A 131 1.75 11.26 -19.18
CA SER A 131 2.41 10.40 -18.19
C SER A 131 2.75 9.02 -18.76
N GLY A 132 1.95 8.52 -19.71
CA GLY A 132 2.25 7.31 -20.47
C GLY A 132 3.45 7.47 -21.39
N ILE A 133 3.50 8.56 -22.18
CA ILE A 133 4.63 8.86 -23.08
C ILE A 133 5.94 9.01 -22.29
N MET A 134 5.90 9.70 -21.15
CA MET A 134 7.07 9.93 -20.32
C MET A 134 7.41 8.79 -19.36
N ASN A 135 6.71 7.65 -19.42
CA ASN A 135 6.91 6.49 -18.54
C ASN A 135 6.95 6.86 -17.05
N VAL A 136 6.06 7.76 -16.61
CA VAL A 136 5.99 8.18 -15.21
C VAL A 136 5.47 7.01 -14.36
N LYS A 137 6.36 6.41 -13.55
CA LYS A 137 6.11 5.19 -12.77
C LYS A 137 4.88 5.29 -11.87
N ASP A 138 4.72 6.42 -11.19
CA ASP A 138 3.62 6.68 -10.25
C ASP A 138 2.57 7.58 -10.87
N SER A 139 1.92 7.11 -11.94
CA SER A 139 0.87 7.87 -12.65
C SER A 139 -0.37 7.05 -12.93
N ILE A 140 -1.44 7.73 -13.34
CA ILE A 140 -2.68 7.10 -13.81
C ILE A 140 -2.46 6.25 -15.07
N ALA A 141 -1.41 6.47 -15.87
CA ALA A 141 -1.13 5.62 -17.02
C ALA A 141 -0.70 4.19 -16.63
N VAL A 142 -0.18 4.03 -15.41
CA VAL A 142 0.38 2.78 -14.90
C VAL A 142 -0.50 2.19 -13.79
N ASN A 143 -0.91 3.02 -12.84
CA ASN A 143 -1.58 2.62 -11.60
C ASN A 143 -3.07 3.04 -11.60
N GLU A 144 -3.72 3.02 -12.77
CA GLU A 144 -5.18 3.17 -12.86
C GLU A 144 -5.87 2.03 -12.11
N LEU A 145 -6.92 2.33 -11.35
CA LEU A 145 -7.67 1.34 -10.55
C LEU A 145 -7.97 0.03 -11.31
N SER A 146 -8.50 0.12 -12.54
CA SER A 146 -8.84 -1.05 -13.37
C SER A 146 -7.65 -1.94 -13.74
N ARG A 147 -6.42 -1.45 -13.58
CA ARG A 147 -5.18 -2.21 -13.81
C ARG A 147 -4.64 -2.85 -12.55
N LEU A 148 -5.09 -2.43 -11.38
CA LEU A 148 -4.55 -2.84 -10.08
C LEU A 148 -5.40 -3.90 -9.37
N GLU A 149 -6.54 -4.26 -9.94
CA GLU A 149 -7.43 -5.30 -9.40
C GLU A 149 -7.63 -6.44 -10.41
N SER A 150 -7.90 -7.62 -9.85
CA SER A 150 -8.29 -8.83 -10.58
C SER A 150 -8.98 -9.81 -9.65
N LYS A 151 -9.70 -10.77 -10.25
CA LYS A 151 -10.10 -11.98 -9.52
C LYS A 151 -8.86 -12.81 -9.16
N PRO A 152 -8.96 -13.69 -8.15
CA PRO A 152 -7.94 -14.70 -7.87
C PRO A 152 -7.49 -15.45 -9.13
N CYS A 153 -6.19 -15.68 -9.22
CA CYS A 153 -5.58 -16.58 -10.21
C CYS A 153 -5.30 -17.94 -9.55
N HIS A 154 -5.43 -19.03 -10.31
CA HIS A 154 -5.23 -20.41 -9.82
C HIS A 154 -4.04 -21.05 -10.55
N THR A 155 -2.84 -20.53 -10.30
CA THR A 155 -1.56 -21.06 -10.79
C THR A 155 -0.73 -21.56 -9.61
N ASN A 156 0.45 -22.12 -9.92
CA ASN A 156 1.46 -22.40 -8.90
C ASN A 156 2.50 -21.27 -8.78
N GLN A 157 2.21 -20.09 -9.34
CA GLN A 157 3.17 -18.99 -9.37
C GLN A 157 3.22 -18.25 -8.02
N VAL A 158 4.46 -18.03 -7.56
CA VAL A 158 4.79 -17.32 -6.32
C VAL A 158 5.51 -16.02 -6.67
N ILE A 159 5.11 -14.90 -6.07
CA ILE A 159 5.75 -13.60 -6.29
C ILE A 159 6.35 -13.00 -5.02
N PHE A 160 7.65 -12.69 -5.10
CA PHE A 160 8.36 -11.89 -4.09
C PHE A 160 9.43 -11.01 -4.74
N ARG A 161 9.08 -9.75 -5.03
CA ARG A 161 10.06 -8.75 -5.46
C ARG A 161 10.39 -7.87 -4.27
N ALA A 162 11.65 -7.49 -4.07
CA ALA A 162 12.02 -6.59 -2.99
C ALA A 162 13.03 -5.53 -3.44
N ARG A 163 13.12 -4.44 -2.69
CA ARG A 163 14.23 -3.47 -2.75
C ARG A 163 15.02 -3.62 -1.46
N LEU A 164 16.33 -3.41 -1.49
CA LEU A 164 17.13 -3.32 -0.28
C LEU A 164 17.24 -1.87 0.20
N TRP A 165 17.47 -1.70 1.49
CA TRP A 165 17.69 -0.39 2.10
C TRP A 165 19.15 -0.27 2.50
N ASN A 166 19.93 0.53 1.79
CA ASN A 166 21.34 0.75 2.15
C ASN A 166 21.43 1.27 3.61
N PRO A 167 22.07 0.53 4.54
CA PRO A 167 22.25 0.96 5.92
C PRO A 167 22.99 2.30 6.04
N GLY A 168 23.93 2.59 5.13
CA GLY A 168 24.69 3.84 5.08
C GLY A 168 23.85 5.09 4.78
N ASN A 169 22.61 4.95 4.31
CA ASN A 169 21.71 6.09 4.09
C ASN A 169 21.05 6.61 5.39
N ASN A 170 21.51 6.19 6.57
CA ASN A 170 21.01 6.70 7.85
C ASN A 170 22.05 6.54 8.95
N ASP A 171 22.29 7.60 9.73
CA ASP A 171 23.28 7.56 10.80
C ASP A 171 22.78 6.95 12.11
N THR A 172 21.46 6.76 12.24
CA THR A 172 20.86 6.22 13.46
C THR A 172 21.08 4.71 13.57
N GLU A 173 21.78 4.27 14.60
CA GLU A 173 22.22 2.87 14.78
C GLU A 173 21.09 1.85 14.76
N TRP A 174 19.96 2.12 15.42
CA TRP A 174 18.83 1.18 15.40
C TRP A 174 18.21 1.05 14.00
N LYS A 175 18.22 2.13 13.19
CA LYS A 175 17.77 2.10 11.79
C LYS A 175 18.73 1.31 10.90
N LYS A 176 20.04 1.40 11.16
CA LYS A 176 21.03 0.56 10.45
C LYS A 176 20.80 -0.91 10.73
N LYS A 177 20.64 -1.29 12.00
CA LYS A 177 20.36 -2.67 12.42
C LYS A 177 19.08 -3.22 11.79
N GLU A 178 18.00 -2.44 11.81
CA GLU A 178 16.74 -2.78 11.16
C GLU A 178 16.94 -3.04 9.66
N ARG A 179 17.64 -2.13 8.96
CA ARG A 179 17.91 -2.28 7.52
C ARG A 179 18.73 -3.52 7.20
N ILE A 180 19.77 -3.82 7.99
CA ILE A 180 20.59 -5.02 7.82
C ILE A 180 19.72 -6.28 7.95
N PHE A 181 18.94 -6.37 9.03
CA PHE A 181 18.05 -7.49 9.30
C PHE A 181 17.00 -7.68 8.18
N LEU A 182 16.32 -6.59 7.79
CA LEU A 182 15.35 -6.58 6.70
C LEU A 182 15.95 -7.01 5.36
N ASN A 183 17.14 -6.51 5.05
CA ASN A 183 17.82 -6.85 3.81
C ASN A 183 18.20 -8.33 3.79
N GLN A 184 18.73 -8.84 4.90
CA GLN A 184 19.12 -10.24 5.02
C GLN A 184 17.92 -11.17 4.80
N GLN A 185 16.79 -10.92 5.48
CA GLN A 185 15.56 -11.69 5.24
C GLN A 185 15.10 -11.65 3.78
N ARG A 186 15.14 -10.47 3.13
CA ARG A 186 14.75 -10.34 1.72
C ARG A 186 15.66 -11.14 0.79
N ILE A 187 16.96 -11.14 1.06
CA ILE A 187 17.96 -11.89 0.28
C ILE A 187 17.72 -13.40 0.48
N ASP A 188 17.58 -13.86 1.72
CA ASP A 188 17.46 -15.28 2.05
C ASP A 188 16.18 -15.88 1.47
N ILE A 189 15.04 -15.21 1.63
CA ILE A 189 13.77 -15.64 1.02
C ILE A 189 13.90 -15.73 -0.51
N ASN A 190 14.53 -14.74 -1.16
CA ASN A 190 14.70 -14.80 -2.62
C ASN A 190 15.60 -15.96 -3.05
N ARG A 191 16.73 -16.19 -2.38
CA ARG A 191 17.65 -17.30 -2.71
C ARG A 191 16.94 -18.66 -2.56
N LEU A 192 16.26 -18.87 -1.44
CA LEU A 192 15.52 -20.11 -1.19
C LEU A 192 14.42 -20.35 -2.24
N LEU A 193 13.65 -19.32 -2.59
CA LEU A 193 12.57 -19.47 -3.57
C LEU A 193 13.08 -19.64 -5.01
N ILE A 194 14.20 -19.01 -5.37
CA ILE A 194 14.86 -19.23 -6.66
C ILE A 194 15.33 -20.68 -6.79
N GLU A 195 15.98 -21.19 -5.74
CA GLU A 195 16.49 -22.56 -5.69
C GLU A 195 15.38 -23.61 -5.77
N ASN A 196 14.28 -23.40 -5.04
CA ASN A 196 13.22 -24.42 -4.91
C ASN A 196 12.10 -24.31 -5.94
N TYR A 197 11.85 -23.13 -6.51
CA TYR A 197 10.69 -22.89 -7.38
C TYR A 197 11.00 -22.22 -8.72
N SER A 198 12.27 -22.04 -9.08
CA SER A 198 12.78 -21.41 -10.32
C SER A 198 11.71 -20.97 -11.35
N SER A 199 11.07 -21.89 -12.08
CA SER A 199 10.11 -21.56 -13.16
C SER A 199 8.78 -20.94 -12.68
N ASN A 200 8.35 -21.30 -11.47
CA ASN A 200 7.14 -20.85 -10.80
C ASN A 200 7.37 -19.60 -9.93
N PHE A 201 8.62 -19.21 -9.67
CA PHE A 201 8.93 -18.02 -8.88
C PHE A 201 9.12 -16.78 -9.75
N LYS A 202 8.43 -15.68 -9.39
CA LYS A 202 8.49 -14.37 -10.05
C LYS A 202 9.05 -13.29 -9.14
N GLY A 203 10.24 -13.55 -8.59
CA GLY A 203 10.88 -12.65 -7.63
C GLY A 203 12.30 -12.22 -7.98
N GLY A 204 12.91 -11.53 -7.03
CA GLY A 204 14.27 -11.00 -7.11
C GLY A 204 14.41 -9.64 -6.43
N ILE A 205 15.65 -9.15 -6.39
CA ILE A 205 16.01 -7.87 -5.79
C ILE A 205 16.10 -6.77 -6.86
N LEU A 206 15.46 -5.64 -6.61
CA LEU A 206 15.57 -4.46 -7.47
C LEU A 206 17.00 -3.92 -7.41
N ARG A 207 17.62 -3.75 -8.59
CA ARG A 207 18.97 -3.24 -8.75
C ARG A 207 19.10 -1.78 -8.32
N ASP A 208 20.16 -1.53 -7.57
CA ASP A 208 20.78 -0.26 -7.23
C ASP A 208 22.24 -0.55 -6.81
N ALA A 209 23.04 0.50 -6.59
CA ALA A 209 24.46 0.34 -6.26
C ALA A 209 24.70 -0.55 -5.03
N TYR A 210 23.80 -0.53 -4.04
CA TYR A 210 23.94 -1.34 -2.82
C TYR A 210 23.62 -2.81 -3.08
N SER A 211 22.53 -3.11 -3.78
CA SER A 211 22.14 -4.48 -4.11
C SER A 211 23.10 -5.16 -5.10
N GLU A 212 23.74 -4.40 -5.98
CA GLU A 212 24.82 -4.89 -6.86
C GLU A 212 26.04 -5.37 -6.07
N GLU A 213 26.34 -4.73 -4.95
CA GLU A 213 27.46 -5.11 -4.09
C GLU A 213 27.12 -6.36 -3.27
N VAL A 214 25.93 -6.41 -2.65
CA VAL A 214 25.64 -7.43 -1.62
C VAL A 214 24.96 -8.70 -2.14
N CYS A 215 24.24 -8.64 -3.25
CA CYS A 215 23.51 -9.78 -3.80
C CYS A 215 23.36 -9.75 -5.34
N PRO A 216 24.48 -9.65 -6.09
CA PRO A 216 24.43 -9.57 -7.56
C PRO A 216 23.78 -10.79 -8.23
N ASP A 217 23.77 -11.94 -7.54
CA ASP A 217 23.26 -13.23 -7.99
C ASP A 217 21.74 -13.29 -8.16
N ILE A 218 20.99 -12.42 -7.46
CA ILE A 218 19.51 -12.47 -7.40
C ILE A 218 18.85 -11.15 -7.84
N LEU A 219 19.59 -10.31 -8.57
CA LEU A 219 19.05 -9.07 -9.11
C LEU A 219 18.01 -9.37 -10.19
N LEU A 220 16.90 -8.64 -10.12
CA LEU A 220 15.91 -8.64 -11.19
C LEU A 220 16.57 -8.18 -12.51
N PRO A 221 16.23 -8.79 -13.65
CA PRO A 221 16.58 -8.26 -14.97
C PRO A 221 15.98 -6.86 -15.21
N GLU A 222 16.62 -6.03 -16.04
CA GLU A 222 16.16 -4.65 -16.26
C GLU A 222 14.75 -4.57 -16.88
N ASN A 223 14.42 -5.48 -17.78
CA ASN A 223 13.09 -5.59 -18.38
C ASN A 223 11.98 -5.93 -17.36
N GLU A 224 12.34 -6.42 -16.16
CA GLU A 224 11.42 -6.73 -15.06
C GLU A 224 11.19 -5.54 -14.10
N TYR A 225 11.90 -4.42 -14.26
CA TYR A 225 11.79 -3.26 -13.36
C TYR A 225 10.53 -2.44 -13.56
N HIS A 226 9.96 -2.51 -14.76
CA HIS A 226 8.83 -1.66 -15.09
C HIS A 226 7.59 -2.10 -14.30
N ARG A 227 6.93 -1.14 -13.64
CA ARG A 227 5.76 -1.37 -12.79
C ARG A 227 4.65 -2.17 -13.49
N LYS A 228 4.44 -1.95 -14.80
CA LYS A 228 3.47 -2.72 -15.61
C LYS A 228 3.80 -4.22 -15.70
N VAL A 229 5.09 -4.56 -15.78
CA VAL A 229 5.53 -5.97 -15.82
C VAL A 229 5.29 -6.60 -14.45
N TYR A 230 5.67 -5.92 -13.37
CA TYR A 230 5.34 -6.37 -12.02
C TYR A 230 3.83 -6.57 -11.82
N LEU A 231 2.98 -5.65 -12.25
CA LEU A 231 1.51 -5.82 -12.17
C LEU A 231 0.99 -7.02 -12.96
N LYS A 232 1.59 -7.29 -14.13
CA LYS A 232 1.25 -8.48 -14.91
C LYS A 232 1.59 -9.75 -14.12
N GLU A 233 2.77 -9.81 -13.51
CA GLU A 233 3.15 -10.98 -12.71
C GLU A 233 2.31 -11.13 -11.44
N VAL A 234 1.89 -10.03 -10.80
CA VAL A 234 0.93 -10.09 -9.68
C VAL A 234 -0.37 -10.76 -10.12
N LYS A 235 -0.94 -10.37 -11.25
CA LYS A 235 -2.21 -10.94 -11.77
C LYS A 235 -2.12 -12.41 -12.15
N ASN A 236 -0.92 -12.91 -12.42
CA ASN A 236 -0.67 -14.31 -12.80
C ASN A 236 -0.23 -15.16 -11.60
N SER A 237 0.00 -14.55 -10.42
CA SER A 237 0.46 -15.24 -9.22
C SER A 237 -0.70 -15.62 -8.32
N SER A 238 -0.59 -16.77 -7.67
CA SER A 238 -1.55 -17.20 -6.63
C SER A 238 -1.05 -16.93 -5.22
N ILE A 239 0.27 -16.87 -5.04
CA ILE A 239 0.89 -16.64 -3.73
C ILE A 239 1.74 -15.38 -3.80
N GLY A 240 1.50 -14.44 -2.89
CA GLY A 240 2.28 -13.22 -2.75
C GLY A 240 2.96 -13.16 -1.40
N ILE A 241 4.29 -13.01 -1.39
CA ILE A 241 5.06 -12.89 -0.14
C ILE A 241 5.34 -11.40 0.12
N VAL A 242 5.14 -10.97 1.35
CA VAL A 242 5.43 -9.63 1.82
C VAL A 242 6.26 -9.74 3.09
N ASN A 243 7.24 -8.86 3.28
CA ASN A 243 7.92 -8.71 4.56
C ASN A 243 7.57 -7.32 5.12
N HIS A 244 7.74 -7.10 6.41
CA HIS A 244 7.53 -5.77 6.99
C HIS A 244 8.40 -4.71 6.29
N GLY A 245 7.86 -3.49 6.24
CA GLY A 245 8.56 -2.29 5.82
C GLY A 245 9.49 -1.77 6.91
N LEU A 246 10.10 -0.62 6.66
CA LEU A 246 10.81 0.12 7.70
C LEU A 246 9.84 0.50 8.83
N GLU A 247 10.36 0.60 10.05
CA GLU A 247 9.62 0.88 11.28
C GLU A 247 8.42 -0.09 11.46
N ASP A 248 8.63 -1.37 11.11
CA ASP A 248 7.64 -2.46 11.13
C ASP A 248 6.34 -2.19 10.35
N SER A 249 6.37 -1.31 9.36
CA SER A 249 5.16 -0.92 8.63
C SER A 249 4.62 -2.05 7.74
N ILE A 250 3.30 -2.04 7.45
CA ILE A 250 2.72 -2.94 6.46
C ILE A 250 2.94 -2.33 5.08
N GLY A 251 3.81 -2.95 4.28
CA GLY A 251 4.17 -2.44 2.96
C GLY A 251 2.99 -2.40 1.98
N ALA A 252 3.06 -1.47 1.00
CA ALA A 252 2.03 -1.29 -0.02
C ALA A 252 1.67 -2.56 -0.82
N LYS A 253 2.64 -3.47 -1.00
CA LYS A 253 2.44 -4.75 -1.70
C LYS A 253 1.36 -5.62 -1.06
N MET A 254 1.18 -5.52 0.26
CA MET A 254 0.09 -6.21 0.96
C MET A 254 -1.27 -5.80 0.37
N GLY A 255 -1.49 -4.48 0.20
CA GLY A 255 -2.72 -3.98 -0.40
C GLY A 255 -2.87 -4.37 -1.87
N GLU A 256 -1.76 -4.37 -2.63
CA GLU A 256 -1.76 -4.78 -4.04
C GLU A 256 -2.12 -6.26 -4.22
N TYR A 257 -1.59 -7.13 -3.36
CA TYR A 257 -1.86 -8.57 -3.41
C TYR A 257 -3.30 -8.88 -3.00
N VAL A 258 -3.80 -8.23 -1.95
CA VAL A 258 -5.22 -8.35 -1.56
C VAL A 258 -6.15 -7.84 -2.67
N ALA A 259 -5.80 -6.75 -3.36
CA ALA A 259 -6.57 -6.22 -4.48
C ALA A 259 -6.62 -7.15 -5.72
N ASN A 260 -5.68 -8.08 -5.85
CA ASN A 260 -5.66 -9.08 -6.92
C ASN A 260 -6.03 -10.49 -6.42
N GLY A 261 -6.49 -10.62 -5.17
CA GLY A 261 -6.96 -11.90 -4.61
C GLY A 261 -5.87 -12.96 -4.46
N LEU A 262 -4.64 -12.57 -4.12
CA LEU A 262 -3.56 -13.52 -3.84
C LEU A 262 -3.69 -14.12 -2.43
N CYS A 263 -3.20 -15.34 -2.25
CA CYS A 263 -2.89 -15.89 -0.93
C CYS A 263 -1.63 -15.21 -0.41
N VAL A 264 -1.71 -14.52 0.74
CA VAL A 264 -0.61 -13.68 1.21
C VAL A 264 0.14 -14.34 2.35
N LEU A 265 1.46 -14.48 2.19
CA LEU A 265 2.38 -14.84 3.27
C LEU A 265 3.09 -13.58 3.73
N THR A 266 3.08 -13.29 5.03
CA THR A 266 3.69 -12.07 5.57
C THR A 266 4.44 -12.31 6.87
N THR A 267 5.36 -11.42 7.28
CA THR A 267 5.72 -11.35 8.70
C THR A 267 4.51 -10.86 9.51
N SER A 268 4.42 -11.20 10.80
CA SER A 268 3.26 -10.89 11.63
C SER A 268 2.85 -9.40 11.59
N ILE A 269 1.54 -9.16 11.48
CA ILE A 269 0.93 -7.82 11.47
C ILE A 269 -0.09 -7.64 12.61
N ASP A 270 -0.16 -8.59 13.55
CA ASP A 270 -1.24 -8.67 14.54
C ASP A 270 -1.31 -7.45 15.48
N LYS A 271 -0.20 -6.71 15.66
CA LYS A 271 -0.20 -5.49 16.47
C LYS A 271 -1.09 -4.36 15.91
N TYR A 272 -1.44 -4.41 14.62
CA TYR A 272 -2.19 -3.36 13.95
C TYR A 272 -3.70 -3.58 13.96
N LYS A 273 -4.45 -2.49 14.14
CA LYS A 273 -5.90 -2.44 13.96
C LYS A 273 -6.23 -2.13 12.51
N LEU A 274 -6.81 -3.11 11.82
CA LEU A 274 -7.31 -2.95 10.46
C LEU A 274 -8.85 -2.80 10.45
N PRO A 275 -9.43 -2.15 9.41
CA PRO A 275 -10.87 -2.18 9.17
C PRO A 275 -11.35 -3.61 8.89
N GLY A 276 -12.53 -3.96 9.38
CA GLY A 276 -13.12 -5.29 9.19
C GLY A 276 -12.37 -6.42 9.92
N ASN A 277 -12.60 -7.64 9.44
CA ASN A 277 -11.94 -8.86 9.91
C ASN A 277 -10.86 -9.25 8.91
N PHE A 278 -9.62 -8.82 9.16
CA PHE A 278 -8.45 -9.26 8.40
C PHE A 278 -7.60 -10.15 9.32
N ILE A 279 -7.78 -11.46 9.21
CA ILE A 279 -7.38 -12.42 10.26
C ILE A 279 -6.34 -13.41 9.72
N GLU A 280 -5.35 -13.74 10.55
CA GLU A 280 -4.40 -14.81 10.27
C GLU A 280 -5.11 -16.17 10.12
N GLY A 281 -4.68 -16.99 9.17
CA GLY A 281 -5.34 -18.25 8.80
C GLY A 281 -6.57 -18.08 7.90
N GLN A 282 -7.10 -16.86 7.74
CA GLN A 282 -8.24 -16.57 6.85
C GLN A 282 -7.85 -15.67 5.68
N ASN A 283 -7.04 -14.64 5.92
CA ASN A 283 -6.65 -13.64 4.93
C ASN A 283 -5.14 -13.66 4.62
N TYR A 284 -4.34 -14.15 5.55
CA TYR A 284 -2.90 -14.26 5.41
C TYR A 284 -2.36 -15.33 6.34
N LEU A 285 -1.11 -15.75 6.11
CA LEU A 285 -0.35 -16.63 7.00
C LEU A 285 0.96 -15.94 7.38
N SER A 286 1.36 -16.06 8.65
CA SER A 286 2.61 -15.45 9.10
C SER A 286 3.80 -16.40 9.01
N TYR A 287 4.97 -15.86 8.68
CA TYR A 287 6.27 -16.54 8.84
C TYR A 287 7.21 -15.69 9.72
N GLU A 288 8.19 -16.34 10.34
CA GLU A 288 9.22 -15.69 11.16
C GLU A 288 10.60 -15.72 10.51
N THR A 289 10.96 -16.82 9.83
CA THR A 289 12.24 -16.96 9.11
C THR A 289 12.04 -17.22 7.61
N ALA A 290 13.14 -17.18 6.86
CA ALA A 290 13.12 -17.49 5.43
C ALA A 290 12.77 -18.97 5.16
N GLU A 291 13.22 -19.88 6.02
CA GLU A 291 12.91 -21.31 5.97
C GLU A 291 11.44 -21.57 6.29
N ASP A 292 10.87 -20.85 7.26
CA ASP A 292 9.44 -20.93 7.56
C ASP A 292 8.61 -20.41 6.38
N CYS A 293 9.05 -19.32 5.75
CA CYS A 293 8.43 -18.80 4.53
C CYS A 293 8.45 -19.84 3.40
N LEU A 294 9.58 -20.52 3.19
CA LEU A 294 9.70 -21.60 2.21
C LEU A 294 8.75 -22.76 2.53
N LYS A 295 8.73 -23.24 3.77
CA LYS A 295 7.84 -24.34 4.20
C LYS A 295 6.36 -23.99 4.01
N LEU A 296 5.94 -22.78 4.41
CA LEU A 296 4.58 -22.31 4.19
C LEU A 296 4.25 -22.20 2.69
N THR A 297 5.22 -21.76 1.88
CA THR A 297 5.05 -21.73 0.42
C THR A 297 4.81 -23.14 -0.14
N SER A 298 5.60 -24.14 0.27
CA SER A 298 5.37 -25.55 -0.10
C SER A 298 3.98 -26.03 0.30
N ASN A 299 3.61 -25.82 1.56
CA ASN A 299 2.32 -26.29 2.10
C ASN A 299 1.13 -25.68 1.35
N ILE A 300 1.20 -24.38 1.00
CA ILE A 300 0.13 -23.68 0.28
C ILE A 300 0.11 -24.02 -1.22
N LEU A 301 1.25 -24.45 -1.78
CA LEU A 301 1.27 -24.98 -3.14
C LEU A 301 0.56 -26.33 -3.22
N GLU A 302 0.69 -27.16 -2.18
CA GLU A 302 0.06 -28.48 -2.06
C GLU A 302 -1.41 -28.42 -1.62
N ASP A 303 -1.76 -27.53 -0.68
CA ASP A 303 -3.12 -27.35 -0.16
C ASP A 303 -3.91 -26.31 -0.99
N LEU A 304 -4.46 -26.76 -2.11
CA LEU A 304 -5.27 -25.94 -3.00
C LEU A 304 -6.48 -25.33 -2.28
N GLN A 305 -7.16 -26.10 -1.42
CA GLN A 305 -8.38 -25.64 -0.75
C GLN A 305 -8.08 -24.49 0.22
N LEU A 306 -7.02 -24.61 1.03
CA LEU A 306 -6.59 -23.55 1.92
C LEU A 306 -6.17 -22.30 1.13
N ARG A 307 -5.42 -22.47 0.03
CA ARG A 307 -5.01 -21.37 -0.84
C ARG A 307 -6.23 -20.63 -1.39
N GLU A 308 -7.18 -21.34 -1.99
CA GLU A 308 -8.39 -20.75 -2.58
C GLU A 308 -9.25 -20.05 -1.54
N ASN A 309 -9.44 -20.64 -0.35
CA ASN A 309 -10.17 -20.00 0.74
C ASN A 309 -9.54 -18.66 1.13
N ILE A 310 -8.21 -18.58 1.24
CA ILE A 310 -7.52 -17.32 1.56
C ILE A 310 -7.67 -16.30 0.42
N GLN A 311 -7.54 -16.74 -0.82
CA GLN A 311 -7.71 -15.88 -2.00
C GLN A 311 -9.11 -15.28 -2.09
N GLU A 312 -10.14 -16.10 -1.86
CA GLU A 312 -11.54 -15.66 -1.82
C GLU A 312 -11.80 -14.68 -0.68
N ASN A 313 -11.31 -14.98 0.53
CA ASN A 313 -11.40 -14.08 1.66
C ASN A 313 -10.73 -12.73 1.38
N ASN A 314 -9.60 -12.72 0.66
CA ASN A 314 -8.91 -11.49 0.27
C ASN A 314 -9.68 -10.71 -0.81
N ALA A 315 -10.28 -11.38 -1.78
CA ALA A 315 -11.16 -10.74 -2.76
C ALA A 315 -12.38 -10.10 -2.06
N VAL A 316 -13.01 -10.81 -1.11
CA VAL A 316 -14.12 -10.28 -0.31
C VAL A 316 -13.67 -9.10 0.57
N TYR A 317 -12.50 -9.21 1.21
CA TYR A 317 -11.94 -8.12 2.00
C TYR A 317 -11.67 -6.89 1.14
N TYR A 318 -11.15 -7.09 -0.08
CA TYR A 318 -10.92 -6.00 -1.02
C TYR A 318 -12.20 -5.22 -1.32
N GLU A 319 -13.24 -5.92 -1.79
CA GLU A 319 -14.52 -5.32 -2.16
C GLU A 319 -15.23 -4.61 -0.99
N LYS A 320 -15.02 -5.10 0.25
CA LYS A 320 -15.68 -4.54 1.42
C LYS A 320 -14.89 -3.42 2.10
N TYR A 321 -13.57 -3.53 2.19
CA TYR A 321 -12.77 -2.70 3.10
C TYR A 321 -11.59 -1.96 2.45
N LEU A 322 -11.07 -2.44 1.30
CA LEU A 322 -9.84 -1.89 0.71
C LEU A 322 -10.06 -1.17 -0.63
N HIS A 323 -11.08 -1.53 -1.41
CA HIS A 323 -11.42 -0.83 -2.64
C HIS A 323 -11.57 0.68 -2.35
N PRO A 324 -10.95 1.59 -3.14
CA PRO A 324 -10.77 2.99 -2.73
C PRO A 324 -12.07 3.67 -2.29
N ALA A 325 -13.16 3.52 -3.05
CA ALA A 325 -14.45 4.11 -2.72
C ALA A 325 -15.08 3.52 -1.44
N LYS A 326 -14.93 2.20 -1.24
CA LYS A 326 -15.54 1.47 -0.12
C LYS A 326 -14.83 1.78 1.18
N LYS A 327 -13.50 1.85 1.16
CA LYS A 327 -12.70 2.33 2.27
C LYS A 327 -13.14 3.71 2.74
N ILE A 328 -13.24 4.68 1.82
CA ILE A 328 -13.62 6.05 2.19
C ILE A 328 -15.07 6.11 2.66
N GLN A 329 -15.99 5.36 2.05
CA GLN A 329 -17.36 5.26 2.53
C GLN A 329 -17.43 4.75 3.97
N ILE A 330 -16.68 3.70 4.33
CA ILE A 330 -16.66 3.17 5.70
C ILE A 330 -16.15 4.21 6.69
N ILE A 331 -15.11 4.96 6.33
CA ILE A 331 -14.58 6.03 7.18
C ILE A 331 -15.65 7.11 7.37
N ILE A 332 -16.32 7.56 6.30
CA ILE A 332 -17.43 8.53 6.37
C ILE A 332 -18.55 8.00 7.28
N ASP A 333 -18.94 6.74 7.11
CA ASP A 333 -20.01 6.12 7.90
C ASP A 333 -19.63 5.94 9.37
N GLN A 334 -18.35 5.92 9.71
CA GLN A 334 -17.87 5.87 11.09
C GLN A 334 -17.84 7.25 11.76
N ILE A 335 -17.49 8.30 11.02
CA ILE A 335 -17.35 9.66 11.57
C ILE A 335 -18.68 10.42 11.64
N ILE A 336 -19.71 9.99 10.88
CA ILE A 336 -21.03 10.64 10.84
C ILE A 336 -22.06 9.93 11.74
N LYS A 337 -21.72 8.77 12.29
CA LYS A 337 -22.48 8.15 13.39
C LYS A 337 -22.35 8.97 14.65
#